data_AF-A0A920P1C0-F1
#
_entry.id   AF-A0A920P1C0-F1
#
_cell.length_a   1.000
_cell.length_b   1.000
_cell.length_c   1.000
_cell.angle_alpha   90.00
_cell.angle_beta   90.00
_cell.angle_gamma   90.00
#
_symmetry.space_group_name_H-M   'P 1'
#
loop_
_entity.id
_entity.type
_entity.pdbx_description
1 polymer ?
#
loop_
_entity_poly.entity_id
_entity_poly.type
_entity_poly.pdbx_seq_one_letter_code
_entity_poly.pdbx_strand_id
1 'polypeptide(L)'
;MKELGGPDYLVKITKFSTSSRQSIEYAKIIDDMHIRRELVKISDVAKDQASNKDTENSGEKIIENTEKSLFDLAERGQFRKSFVKFESALKQTVEMAKKAF
;
A
#
# COMPACT_ATOMS: atom_id res chain seq x y z
N MET A 1 -11.26 13.59 23.46
CA MET A 1 -12.48 12.80 23.76
C MET A 1 -13.79 13.50 23.36
N LYS A 2 -13.94 14.82 23.54
CA LYS A 2 -15.14 15.56 23.06
C LYS A 2 -15.23 15.68 21.53
N GLU A 3 -14.11 15.71 20.82
CA GLU A 3 -14.07 15.85 19.35
C GLU A 3 -14.48 14.60 18.57
N LEU A 4 -14.41 13.41 19.18
CA LEU A 4 -14.85 12.15 18.55
C LEU A 4 -16.29 11.74 18.92
N GLY A 5 -17.09 12.63 19.53
CA GLY A 5 -18.49 12.36 19.84
C GLY A 5 -18.77 11.66 21.18
N GLY A 6 -17.77 11.56 22.07
CA GLY A 6 -17.97 11.11 23.46
C GLY A 6 -18.45 9.65 23.60
N PRO A 7 -19.07 9.28 24.74
CA PRO A 7 -19.54 7.92 25.02
C PRO A 7 -20.56 7.40 24.00
N ASP A 8 -21.37 8.29 23.43
CA ASP A 8 -22.39 7.93 22.43
C ASP A 8 -21.76 7.43 21.12
N TYR A 9 -20.58 7.92 20.75
CA TYR A 9 -19.83 7.40 19.61
C TYR A 9 -19.37 5.96 19.84
N LEU A 10 -18.93 5.65 21.07
CA LEU A 10 -18.55 4.28 21.46
C LEU A 10 -19.76 3.32 21.44
N VAL A 11 -20.94 3.79 21.84
CA VAL A 11 -22.19 3.02 21.76
C VAL A 11 -22.61 2.80 20.30
N LYS A 12 -22.39 3.76 19.40
CA LYS A 12 -22.67 3.59 17.97
C LYS A 12 -21.75 2.54 17.34
N ILE A 13 -20.43 2.62 17.56
CA ILE A 13 -19.50 1.64 16.96
C ILE A 13 -19.72 0.22 17.45
N THR A 14 -20.14 0.02 18.71
CA THR A 14 -20.47 -1.30 19.25
C THR A 14 -21.79 -1.83 18.70
N LYS A 15 -22.76 -0.97 18.39
CA LYS A 15 -23.98 -1.37 17.67
C LYS A 15 -23.73 -1.79 16.21
N PHE A 16 -22.75 -1.16 15.55
CA PHE A 16 -22.33 -1.51 14.19
C PHE A 16 -21.19 -2.54 14.15
N SER A 17 -20.71 -3.02 15.31
CA SER A 17 -19.62 -3.98 15.34
C SER A 17 -20.09 -5.31 14.77
N THR A 18 -19.53 -5.66 13.62
CA THR A 18 -19.82 -6.91 12.92
C THR A 18 -19.12 -8.10 13.59
N SER A 19 -19.43 -9.32 13.16
CA SER A 19 -18.75 -10.52 13.67
C SER A 19 -17.23 -10.44 13.45
N SER A 20 -16.48 -11.19 14.26
CA SER A 20 -15.02 -11.29 14.13
C SER A 20 -14.58 -11.72 12.72
N ARG A 21 -15.40 -12.51 12.01
CA ARG A 21 -15.12 -12.96 10.64
C ARG A 21 -15.25 -11.81 9.63
N GLN A 22 -16.29 -11.00 9.74
CA GLN A 22 -16.51 -9.82 8.88
C GLN A 22 -15.43 -8.75 9.08
N SER A 23 -14.85 -8.65 10.27
CA SER A 23 -13.76 -7.73 10.57
C SER A 23 -12.54 -7.95 9.66
N ILE A 24 -12.26 -9.20 9.26
CA ILE A 24 -11.17 -9.54 8.33
C ILE A 24 -11.48 -9.03 6.92
N GLU A 25 -12.74 -9.13 6.47
CA GLU A 25 -13.17 -8.63 5.16
C GLU A 25 -13.12 -7.11 5.10
N TYR A 26 -13.57 -6.42 6.15
CA TYR A 26 -13.42 -4.97 6.25
C TYR A 26 -11.97 -4.53 6.29
N ALA A 27 -11.08 -5.25 6.98
CA ALA A 27 -9.66 -4.97 6.98
C ALA A 27 -9.07 -5.05 5.55
N LYS A 28 -9.49 -6.04 4.75
CA LYS A 28 -9.08 -6.14 3.33
C LYS A 28 -9.59 -4.96 2.50
N ILE A 29 -10.83 -4.51 2.72
CA ILE A 29 -11.39 -3.35 2.01
C ILE A 29 -10.63 -2.08 2.38
N ILE A 30 -10.34 -1.86 3.67
CA ILE A 30 -9.57 -0.70 4.13
C ILE A 30 -8.17 -0.69 3.52
N ASP A 31 -7.53 -1.84 3.43
CA ASP A 31 -6.22 -2.02 2.80
C ASP A 31 -6.24 -1.71 1.30
N ASP A 32 -7.21 -2.26 0.56
CA ASP A 32 -7.40 -1.94 -0.87
C ASP A 32 -7.63 -0.43 -1.07
N MET A 33 -8.47 0.18 -0.23
CA MET A 33 -8.71 1.63 -0.25
C MET A 33 -7.46 2.44 0.09
N HIS A 34 -6.57 1.94 0.96
CA HIS A 34 -5.30 2.59 1.26
C HIS A 34 -4.37 2.56 0.05
N ILE A 35 -4.18 1.40 -0.59
CA ILE A 35 -3.36 1.25 -1.79
C ILE A 35 -3.84 2.19 -2.89
N ARG A 36 -5.15 2.24 -3.15
CA ARG A 36 -5.73 3.17 -4.14
C ARG A 36 -5.40 4.63 -3.85
N ARG A 37 -5.49 5.06 -2.58
CA ARG A 37 -5.16 6.45 -2.20
C ARG A 37 -3.67 6.75 -2.42
N GLU A 38 -2.79 5.82 -2.09
CA GLU A 38 -1.35 6.01 -2.32
C GLU A 38 -1.02 6.06 -3.82
N LEU A 39 -1.65 5.23 -4.66
CA LEU A 39 -1.50 5.31 -6.11
C LEU A 39 -1.94 6.67 -6.67
N VAL A 40 -3.06 7.23 -6.20
CA VAL A 40 -3.50 8.57 -6.61
C VAL A 40 -2.47 9.62 -6.25
N LYS A 41 -1.92 9.59 -5.03
CA LYS A 41 -0.87 10.52 -4.61
C LYS A 41 0.39 10.43 -5.48
N ILE A 42 0.84 9.22 -5.79
CA ILE A 42 2.01 9.01 -6.67
C ILE A 42 1.73 9.60 -8.06
N SER A 43 0.52 9.35 -8.60
CA SER A 43 0.11 9.91 -9.88
C SER A 43 0.06 11.44 -9.88
N ASP A 44 -0.44 12.05 -8.81
CA ASP A 44 -0.50 13.51 -8.69
C ASP A 44 0.90 14.11 -8.67
N VAL A 45 1.83 13.52 -7.91
CA VAL A 45 3.24 13.95 -7.86
C VAL A 45 3.91 13.82 -9.24
N ALA A 46 3.73 12.69 -9.92
CA ALA A 46 4.29 12.46 -11.25
C ALA A 46 3.73 13.45 -12.28
N LYS A 47 2.42 13.75 -12.20
CA LYS A 47 1.75 14.74 -13.05
C LYS A 47 2.28 16.14 -12.79
N ASP A 48 2.43 16.53 -11.54
CA ASP A 48 2.95 17.86 -11.17
C ASP A 48 4.39 18.03 -11.66
N GLN A 49 5.24 17.01 -11.49
CA GLN A 49 6.61 17.01 -12.02
C GLN A 49 6.65 17.09 -13.55
N ALA A 50 5.76 16.36 -14.25
CA ALA A 50 5.70 16.38 -15.71
C ALA A 50 5.11 17.69 -16.27
N SER A 51 4.22 18.35 -15.53
CA SER A 51 3.62 19.63 -15.92
C SER A 51 4.56 20.82 -15.69
N ASN A 52 5.57 20.66 -14.82
CA ASN A 52 6.49 21.73 -14.48
C ASN A 52 7.61 21.83 -15.53
N LYS A 53 7.49 22.79 -16.45
CA LYS A 53 8.41 22.94 -17.61
C LYS A 53 9.78 23.50 -17.25
N ASP A 54 9.96 24.02 -16.03
CA ASP A 54 11.17 24.73 -15.59
C ASP A 54 12.16 23.84 -14.81
N THR A 55 11.89 22.55 -14.67
CA THR A 55 12.71 21.67 -13.81
C THR A 55 13.88 21.01 -14.55
N GLU A 56 15.06 21.03 -13.93
CA GLU A 56 16.26 20.22 -14.28
C GLU A 56 16.02 18.69 -14.34
N ASN A 57 14.79 18.23 -14.08
CA ASN A 57 14.43 16.83 -14.08
C ASN A 57 14.00 16.41 -15.48
N SER A 58 14.90 15.72 -16.18
CA SER A 58 14.57 14.97 -17.40
C SER A 58 13.36 14.06 -17.16
N GLY A 59 12.57 13.82 -18.21
CA GLY A 59 11.44 12.88 -18.17
C GLY A 59 11.84 11.49 -17.70
N GLU A 60 13.06 11.05 -18.02
CA GLU A 60 13.63 9.77 -17.52
C GLU A 60 13.71 9.74 -16.00
N LYS A 61 14.10 10.84 -15.36
CA LYS A 61 14.23 10.95 -13.91
C LYS A 61 12.87 10.97 -13.22
N ILE A 62 11.84 11.50 -13.88
CA ILE A 62 10.46 11.46 -13.40
C ILE A 62 9.94 10.02 -13.43
N ILE A 63 10.22 9.28 -14.51
CA ILE A 63 9.88 7.86 -14.63
C ILE A 63 10.58 7.06 -13.52
N GLU A 64 11.89 7.20 -13.36
CA GLU A 64 12.68 6.49 -12.35
C GLU A 64 12.16 6.75 -10.92
N ASN A 65 11.88 8.01 -10.58
CA ASN A 65 11.33 8.37 -9.27
C ASN A 65 9.92 7.81 -9.04
N THR A 66 9.10 7.78 -10.09
CA THR A 66 7.75 7.21 -10.03
C THR A 66 7.81 5.69 -9.85
N GLU A 67 8.66 5.01 -10.61
CA GLU A 67 8.89 3.56 -10.47
C GLU A 67 9.39 3.19 -9.08
N LYS A 68 10.34 3.96 -8.53
CA LYS A 68 10.82 3.77 -7.16
C LYS A 68 9.67 3.88 -6.15
N SER A 69 8.80 4.88 -6.30
CA SER A 69 7.67 5.09 -5.40
C SER A 69 6.63 3.96 -5.50
N LEU A 70 6.40 3.43 -6.71
CA LEU A 70 5.53 2.28 -6.95
C LEU A 70 6.13 1.00 -6.35
N PHE A 71 7.45 0.83 -6.47
CA PHE A 71 8.18 -0.29 -5.88
C PHE A 71 8.07 -0.27 -4.35
N ASP A 72 8.33 0.88 -3.72
CA ASP A 72 8.19 1.07 -2.28
C ASP A 72 6.75 0.79 -1.80
N LEU A 73 5.74 1.22 -2.57
CA LEU A 73 4.32 0.94 -2.26
C LEU A 73 4.01 -0.56 -2.34
N ALA A 74 4.56 -1.26 -3.33
CA ALA A 74 4.40 -2.70 -3.48
C ALA A 74 5.12 -3.47 -2.35
N GLU A 75 6.33 -3.05 -1.96
CA GLU A 75 7.08 -3.66 -0.85
C GLU A 75 6.40 -3.45 0.50
N ARG A 76 5.84 -2.27 0.77
CA ARG A 76 5.05 -2.02 1.98
C ARG A 76 3.78 -2.87 2.03
N GLY A 77 3.13 -3.09 0.90
CA GLY A 77 2.04 -4.07 0.77
C GLY A 77 2.51 -5.52 1.01
N GLN A 78 3.78 -5.82 0.74
CA GLN A 78 4.44 -7.11 1.03
C GLN A 78 4.97 -7.25 2.46
N PHE A 79 4.83 -6.27 3.35
CA PHE A 79 4.99 -6.49 4.79
C PHE A 79 3.96 -7.50 5.37
N ARG A 80 3.13 -8.09 4.48
CA ARG A 80 2.40 -9.35 4.62
C ARG A 80 3.26 -10.62 4.59
N LYS A 81 4.60 -10.57 4.57
CA LYS A 81 5.40 -11.76 4.91
C LYS A 81 5.34 -11.99 6.42
N SER A 82 4.29 -12.67 6.86
CA SER A 82 4.42 -13.63 7.97
C SER A 82 5.76 -14.37 7.81
N PHE A 83 6.51 -14.55 8.90
CA PHE A 83 7.81 -15.24 8.92
C PHE A 83 7.85 -16.36 7.87
N VAL A 84 8.61 -16.14 6.80
CA VAL A 84 8.76 -17.16 5.76
C VAL A 84 9.59 -18.28 6.36
N LYS A 85 9.03 -19.47 6.44
CA LYS A 85 9.82 -20.65 6.81
C LYS A 85 10.98 -20.76 5.83
N PHE A 86 12.19 -20.94 6.35
CA PHE A 86 13.44 -20.96 5.57
C PHE A 86 13.36 -21.82 4.30
N GLU A 87 12.70 -22.97 4.39
CA GLU A 87 12.45 -23.88 3.26
C GLU A 87 11.68 -23.21 2.10
N SER A 88 10.66 -22.41 2.40
CA SER A 88 9.87 -21.71 1.39
C SER A 88 10.65 -20.55 0.75
N ALA A 89 11.56 -19.92 1.50
CA ALA A 89 12.42 -18.87 0.97
C ALA A 89 13.45 -19.47 0.01
N LEU A 90 14.08 -20.58 0.38
CA LEU A 90 15.08 -21.26 -0.45
C LEU A 90 14.47 -21.76 -1.77
N LYS A 91 13.24 -22.28 -1.71
CA LYS A 91 12.50 -22.69 -2.91
C LYS A 91 12.16 -21.51 -3.83
N GLN A 92 11.74 -20.37 -3.27
CA GLN A 92 11.51 -19.14 -4.05
C GLN A 92 12.78 -18.65 -4.75
N THR A 93 13.92 -18.65 -4.06
CA THR A 93 15.19 -18.21 -4.64
C THR A 93 15.63 -19.10 -5.80
N VAL A 94 15.51 -20.42 -5.66
CA VAL A 94 15.83 -21.37 -6.74
C VAL A 94 14.89 -21.19 -7.93
N GLU A 95 13.61 -20.94 -7.69
CA GLU A 95 12.63 -20.75 -8.76
C GLU A 95 12.81 -19.41 -9.50
N MET A 96 13.17 -18.34 -8.79
CA MET A 96 13.52 -17.05 -9.42
C MET A 96 14.80 -17.15 -10.24
N ALA A 97 15.83 -17.82 -9.70
CA ALA A 97 17.08 -18.06 -10.44
C ALA A 97 16.80 -18.86 -11.73
N LYS A 98 15.93 -19.88 -11.67
CA LYS A 98 15.55 -20.68 -12.84
C LYS A 98 14.73 -19.90 -13.87
N LYS A 99 13.96 -18.88 -13.46
CA LYS A 99 13.18 -18.03 -14.39
C LYS A 99 14.00 -16.93 -15.06
N ALA A 100 15.19 -16.64 -14.54
CA ALA A 100 16.11 -15.66 -15.08
C ALA A 100 17.08 -16.23 -16.15
N PHE A 101 17.11 -17.56 -16.31
CA PHE A 101 17.84 -18.29 -17.37
C PHE A 101 16.85 -18.92 -18.35
#